data_AF-A0A0R2M6W8-F1
#
_entry.id   AF-A0A0R2M6W8-F1
#
_cell.length_a   1.000
_cell.length_b   1.000
_cell.length_c   1.000
_cell.angle_alpha   90.00
_cell.angle_beta   90.00
_cell.angle_gamma   90.00
#
_symmetry.space_group_name_H-M   'P 1'
#
loop_
_entity.id
_entity.type
_entity.pdbx_description
1 polymer ?
#
loop_
_entity_poly.entity_id
_entity_poly.type
_entity_poly.pdbx_seq_one_letter_code
_entity_poly.pdbx_strand_id
1 'polypeptide(L)'
;MSYLTLVVLLFMIEIAAAGLMWLDHSIDGTIVHGLLGLVMFVIGVTACTAAQQRPVTMFNPLKAGHIVTLMFVNVGMLMVIAIHDCDHMRQAMGWGYRFTLSLLLINVIVYLPNLLSLYLIAHGRKVGIWATLISGLLIGGLFLKLHLLGAWLPVWGPWNQSFFVLRVDVISWWILVITALAGVLIALIAAEVYGETRAKI
;
A
#
# COMPACT_ATOMS: atom_id res chain seq x y z
N MET A 1 -17.95 10.47 -7.64
CA MET A 1 -16.61 10.26 -8.23
C MET A 1 -16.50 8.82 -8.69
N SER A 2 -15.95 8.53 -9.87
CA SER A 2 -15.81 7.14 -10.34
C SER A 2 -14.65 6.43 -9.63
N TYR A 3 -14.71 5.11 -9.47
CA TYR A 3 -13.63 4.32 -8.85
C TYR A 3 -12.33 4.33 -9.67
N LEU A 4 -12.44 4.52 -10.99
CA LEU A 4 -11.28 4.72 -11.84
C LEU A 4 -10.62 6.07 -11.51
N THR A 5 -11.42 7.13 -11.37
CA THR A 5 -10.93 8.46 -10.94
C THR A 5 -10.23 8.36 -9.58
N LEU A 6 -10.75 7.56 -8.65
CA LEU A 6 -10.12 7.29 -7.36
C LEU A 6 -8.70 6.75 -7.50
N VAL A 7 -8.57 5.62 -8.19
CA VAL A 7 -7.30 4.90 -8.34
C VAL A 7 -6.29 5.74 -9.11
N VAL A 8 -6.74 6.46 -10.14
CA VAL A 8 -5.90 7.40 -10.88
C VAL A 8 -5.43 8.53 -9.98
N LEU A 9 -6.30 9.13 -9.16
CA LEU A 9 -5.89 10.19 -8.23
C LEU A 9 -4.86 9.68 -7.21
N LEU A 10 -5.10 8.52 -6.61
CA LEU A 10 -4.15 7.89 -5.67
C LEU A 10 -2.78 7.64 -6.34
N PHE A 11 -2.79 7.15 -7.57
CA PHE A 11 -1.58 6.88 -8.33
C PHE A 11 -0.83 8.17 -8.73
N MET A 12 -1.55 9.19 -9.20
CA MET A 12 -0.97 10.49 -9.56
C MET A 12 -0.39 11.20 -8.33
N ILE A 13 -1.04 11.05 -7.19
CA ILE A 13 -0.55 11.51 -5.89
C ILE A 13 0.80 10.88 -5.57
N GLU A 14 0.93 9.55 -5.71
CA GLU A 14 2.17 8.85 -5.43
C GLU A 14 3.30 9.27 -6.39
N ILE A 15 3.00 9.45 -7.68
CA ILE A 15 3.95 10.00 -8.66
C ILE A 15 4.41 11.39 -8.26
N ALA A 16 3.50 12.27 -7.84
CA ALA A 16 3.84 13.62 -7.41
C ALA A 16 4.72 13.60 -6.15
N ALA A 17 4.42 12.71 -5.20
CA ALA A 17 5.23 12.50 -4.01
C ALA A 17 6.65 12.11 -4.40
N ALA A 18 6.80 11.06 -5.21
CA ALA A 18 8.09 10.59 -5.71
C ALA A 18 8.85 11.68 -6.47
N GLY A 19 8.17 12.50 -7.26
CA GLY A 19 8.75 13.66 -7.92
C GLY A 19 9.31 14.71 -6.95
N LEU A 20 8.60 15.00 -5.86
CA LEU A 20 9.10 15.92 -4.83
C LEU A 20 10.31 15.34 -4.06
N MET A 21 10.33 14.03 -3.83
CA MET A 21 11.49 13.34 -3.24
C MET A 21 12.73 13.42 -4.13
N TRP A 22 12.55 13.44 -5.45
CA TRP A 22 13.64 13.58 -6.42
C TRP A 22 14.28 14.97 -6.40
N LEU A 23 13.46 16.02 -6.24
CA LEU A 23 13.86 17.40 -6.47
C LEU A 23 14.57 18.04 -5.28
N ASP A 24 14.00 17.94 -4.07
CA ASP A 24 14.42 18.80 -2.95
C ASP A 24 15.09 18.10 -1.77
N HIS A 25 15.11 16.76 -1.70
CA HIS A 25 15.68 15.99 -0.57
C HIS A 25 15.35 16.61 0.81
N SER A 26 14.13 17.15 0.96
CA SER A 26 13.77 18.02 2.08
C SER A 26 12.73 17.39 2.98
N ILE A 27 12.67 17.89 4.22
CA ILE A 27 11.63 17.52 5.20
C ILE A 27 10.23 17.85 4.67
N ASP A 28 10.11 18.87 3.82
CA ASP A 28 8.84 19.26 3.19
C ASP A 28 8.35 18.18 2.24
N GLY A 29 9.25 17.53 1.49
CA GLY A 29 8.93 16.36 0.67
C GLY A 29 8.37 15.20 1.51
N THR A 30 8.96 14.96 2.69
CA THR A 30 8.47 13.93 3.63
C THR A 30 7.10 14.28 4.20
N ILE A 31 6.90 15.54 4.60
CA ILE A 31 5.61 16.02 5.10
C ILE A 31 4.54 15.91 4.01
N VAL A 32 4.85 16.28 2.77
CA VAL A 32 3.93 16.12 1.64
C VAL A 32 3.62 14.66 1.40
N HIS A 33 4.61 13.76 1.40
CA HIS A 33 4.36 12.31 1.28
C HIS A 33 3.45 11.77 2.40
N GLY A 34 3.67 12.20 3.65
CA GLY A 34 2.80 11.85 4.78
C GLY A 34 1.36 12.40 4.66
N LEU A 35 1.21 13.65 4.20
CA LEU A 35 -0.10 14.25 3.93
C LEU A 35 -0.81 13.58 2.76
N LEU A 36 -0.07 13.08 1.78
CA LEU A 36 -0.61 12.30 0.68
C LEU A 36 -1.23 10.99 1.18
N GLY A 37 -0.63 10.32 2.15
CA GLY A 37 -1.26 9.18 2.83
C GLY A 37 -2.61 9.50 3.47
N LEU A 38 -2.77 10.69 4.07
CA LEU A 38 -4.05 11.16 4.60
C LEU A 38 -5.08 11.44 3.49
N VAL A 39 -4.65 12.04 2.39
CA VAL A 39 -5.50 12.24 1.21
C VAL A 39 -5.93 10.89 0.63
N MET A 40 -5.03 9.91 0.57
CA MET A 40 -5.35 8.55 0.14
C MET A 40 -6.43 7.92 1.02
N PHE A 41 -6.34 8.13 2.33
CA PHE A 41 -7.35 7.68 3.29
C PHE A 41 -8.72 8.31 3.03
N VAL A 42 -8.81 9.63 2.95
CA VAL A 42 -10.08 10.37 2.75
C VAL A 42 -10.75 9.96 1.42
N ILE A 43 -9.95 9.87 0.37
CA ILE A 43 -10.36 9.39 -0.95
C ILE A 43 -10.91 7.96 -0.84
N GLY A 44 -10.16 7.05 -0.20
CA GLY A 44 -10.57 5.68 0.07
C GLY A 44 -11.89 5.55 0.83
N VAL A 45 -12.07 6.32 1.92
CA VAL A 45 -13.31 6.35 2.71
C VAL A 45 -14.50 6.81 1.88
N THR A 46 -14.33 7.88 1.09
CA THR A 46 -15.39 8.42 0.22
C THR A 46 -15.85 7.37 -0.80
N ALA A 47 -14.90 6.58 -1.33
CA ALA A 47 -15.22 5.49 -2.24
C ALA A 47 -15.95 4.33 -1.56
N CYS A 48 -15.64 4.03 -0.29
CA CYS A 48 -16.38 3.04 0.50
C CYS A 48 -17.85 3.44 0.65
N THR A 49 -18.12 4.73 0.94
CA THR A 49 -19.48 5.25 1.07
C THR A 49 -20.27 5.13 -0.24
N ALA A 50 -19.64 5.41 -1.38
CA ALA A 50 -20.27 5.22 -2.69
C ALA A 50 -20.58 3.75 -2.99
N ALA A 51 -19.74 2.82 -2.53
CA ALA A 51 -19.93 1.40 -2.75
C ALA A 51 -21.08 0.79 -1.92
N GLN A 52 -21.40 1.37 -0.77
CA GLN A 52 -22.53 0.92 0.07
C GLN A 52 -23.88 1.04 -0.62
N GLN A 53 -24.02 1.96 -1.58
CA GLN A 53 -25.28 2.21 -2.28
C GLN A 53 -25.52 1.26 -3.47
N ARG A 54 -24.63 0.28 -3.69
CA ARG A 54 -24.64 -0.56 -4.89
C ARG A 54 -25.52 -1.81 -4.70
N PRO A 55 -26.39 -2.14 -5.67
CA PRO A 55 -27.18 -3.37 -5.61
C PRO A 55 -26.29 -4.61 -5.84
N VAL A 56 -26.56 -5.68 -5.08
CA VAL A 56 -25.94 -6.99 -5.29
C VAL A 56 -26.55 -7.62 -6.53
N THR A 57 -25.71 -8.02 -7.48
CA THR A 57 -26.16 -8.68 -8.73
C THR A 57 -25.29 -9.91 -9.01
N MET A 58 -25.69 -10.72 -9.99
CA MET A 58 -24.86 -11.86 -10.45
C MET A 58 -23.44 -11.43 -10.85
N PHE A 59 -23.30 -10.22 -11.41
CA PHE A 59 -22.02 -9.66 -11.85
C PHE A 59 -21.28 -8.89 -10.73
N ASN A 60 -21.98 -8.45 -9.68
CA ASN A 60 -21.45 -7.78 -8.50
C ASN A 60 -21.91 -8.52 -7.22
N PRO A 61 -21.40 -9.73 -6.96
CA PRO A 61 -21.97 -10.60 -5.92
C PRO A 61 -21.48 -10.28 -4.50
N LEU A 62 -20.61 -9.28 -4.31
CA LEU A 62 -20.14 -8.89 -2.98
C LEU A 62 -21.19 -8.04 -2.27
N LYS A 63 -21.45 -8.35 -1.00
CA LYS A 63 -22.32 -7.53 -0.14
C LYS A 63 -21.63 -6.20 0.17
N ALA A 64 -22.41 -5.16 0.46
CA ALA A 64 -21.87 -3.85 0.84
C ALA A 64 -20.86 -3.94 2.01
N GLY A 65 -21.16 -4.74 3.04
CA GLY A 65 -20.23 -4.96 4.17
C GLY A 65 -18.88 -5.52 3.74
N HIS A 66 -18.87 -6.52 2.85
CA HIS A 66 -17.63 -7.09 2.30
C HIS A 66 -16.82 -6.08 1.52
N ILE A 67 -17.49 -5.28 0.69
CA ILE A 67 -16.83 -4.25 -0.11
C ILE A 67 -16.19 -3.22 0.81
N VAL A 68 -16.94 -2.70 1.79
CA VAL A 68 -16.44 -1.72 2.76
C VAL A 68 -15.23 -2.26 3.51
N THR A 69 -15.33 -3.45 4.10
CA THR A 69 -14.23 -4.09 4.83
C THR A 69 -12.99 -4.21 3.96
N LEU A 70 -13.13 -4.77 2.75
CA LEU A 70 -12.01 -4.98 1.84
C LEU A 70 -11.41 -3.66 1.33
N MET A 71 -12.22 -2.62 1.13
CA MET A 71 -11.69 -1.31 0.75
C MET A 71 -10.91 -0.67 1.90
N PHE A 72 -11.44 -0.70 3.13
CA PHE A 72 -10.77 -0.14 4.30
C PHE A 72 -9.41 -0.79 4.53
N VAL A 73 -9.31 -2.11 4.45
CA VAL A 73 -8.03 -2.80 4.66
C VAL A 73 -7.03 -2.49 3.56
N ASN A 74 -7.44 -2.40 2.30
CA ASN A 74 -6.52 -2.04 1.21
C ASN A 74 -6.04 -0.58 1.31
N VAL A 75 -6.91 0.35 1.69
CA VAL A 75 -6.53 1.75 1.96
C VAL A 75 -5.56 1.80 3.14
N GLY A 76 -5.82 1.04 4.19
CA GLY A 76 -4.91 0.90 5.34
C GLY A 76 -3.52 0.40 4.92
N MET A 77 -3.45 -0.57 4.00
CA MET A 77 -2.16 -1.02 3.47
C MET A 77 -1.40 0.08 2.74
N LEU A 78 -2.08 0.85 1.87
CA LEU A 78 -1.45 1.95 1.14
C LEU A 78 -0.88 3.00 2.11
N MET A 79 -1.58 3.27 3.22
CA MET A 79 -1.06 4.17 4.26
C MET A 79 0.18 3.60 4.95
N VAL A 80 0.20 2.30 5.24
CA VAL A 80 1.36 1.64 5.87
C VAL A 80 2.57 1.65 4.94
N ILE A 81 2.37 1.43 3.64
CA ILE A 81 3.42 1.57 2.62
C ILE A 81 3.95 3.02 2.60
N ALA A 82 3.07 4.03 2.61
CA ALA A 82 3.49 5.43 2.64
C ALA A 82 4.28 5.81 3.91
N ILE A 83 3.90 5.24 5.07
CA ILE A 83 4.66 5.44 6.31
C ILE A 83 6.06 4.82 6.21
N HIS A 84 6.15 3.62 5.62
CA HIS A 84 7.43 2.99 5.34
C HIS A 84 8.31 3.82 4.41
N ASP A 85 7.72 4.37 3.35
CA ASP A 85 8.45 5.21 2.39
C ASP A 85 8.92 6.52 3.04
N CYS A 86 8.11 7.13 3.91
CA CYS A 86 8.52 8.23 4.78
C CYS A 86 9.76 7.88 5.63
N ASP A 87 9.85 6.65 6.15
CA ASP A 87 11.02 6.20 6.91
C ASP A 87 12.27 6.10 6.03
N HIS A 88 12.13 5.60 4.79
CA HIS A 88 13.21 5.61 3.81
C HIS A 88 13.68 7.02 3.47
N MET A 89 12.78 7.98 3.36
CA MET A 89 13.16 9.39 3.19
C MET A 89 13.96 9.91 4.38
N ARG A 90 13.48 9.63 5.61
CA ARG A 90 14.15 10.03 6.85
C ARG A 90 15.57 9.46 6.94
N GLN A 91 15.74 8.18 6.60
CA GLN A 91 17.04 7.53 6.54
C GLN A 91 17.92 8.14 5.45
N ALA A 92 17.40 8.35 4.24
CA ALA A 92 18.14 8.96 3.13
C ALA A 92 18.67 10.34 3.48
N MET A 93 17.84 11.18 4.11
CA MET A 93 18.27 12.51 4.59
C MET A 93 19.38 12.38 5.64
N GLY A 94 19.25 11.47 6.61
CA GLY A 94 20.28 11.20 7.61
C GLY A 94 21.60 10.68 7.02
N TRP A 95 21.55 10.00 5.87
CA TRP A 95 22.72 9.47 5.18
C TRP A 95 23.25 10.37 4.06
N GLY A 96 22.60 11.50 3.78
CA GLY A 96 22.91 12.33 2.62
C GLY A 96 22.72 11.60 1.27
N TYR A 97 21.89 10.56 1.24
CA TYR A 97 21.62 9.76 0.05
C TYR A 97 20.58 10.45 -0.84
N ARG A 98 20.83 10.46 -2.15
CA ARG A 98 19.88 10.93 -3.15
C ARG A 98 19.21 9.75 -3.85
N PHE A 99 17.89 9.73 -3.84
CA PHE A 99 17.09 8.74 -4.55
C PHE A 99 17.48 8.66 -6.02
N THR A 100 17.51 7.45 -6.59
CA THR A 100 17.62 7.21 -8.03
C THR A 100 16.23 7.11 -8.67
N LEU A 101 16.11 7.43 -9.96
CA LEU A 101 14.83 7.33 -10.67
C LEU A 101 14.30 5.89 -10.65
N SER A 102 15.20 4.91 -10.77
CA SER A 102 14.87 3.49 -10.66
C SER A 102 14.24 3.13 -9.32
N LEU A 103 14.79 3.65 -8.21
CA LEU A 103 14.27 3.40 -6.87
C LEU A 103 12.88 4.04 -6.71
N LEU A 104 12.71 5.28 -7.17
CA LEU A 104 11.41 5.95 -7.15
C LEU A 104 10.34 5.20 -7.95
N LEU A 105 10.68 4.70 -9.14
CA LEU A 105 9.75 3.92 -9.95
C LEU A 105 9.33 2.63 -9.26
N ILE A 106 10.26 1.96 -8.57
CA ILE A 106 9.94 0.75 -7.81
C ILE A 106 9.05 1.08 -6.62
N ASN A 107 9.28 2.18 -5.92
CA ASN A 107 8.38 2.67 -4.87
C ASN A 107 6.95 2.80 -5.38
N VAL A 108 6.75 3.45 -6.53
CA VAL A 108 5.42 3.57 -7.15
C VAL A 108 4.80 2.19 -7.46
N ILE A 109 5.58 1.24 -7.95
CA ILE A 109 5.11 -0.12 -8.31
C ILE A 109 4.55 -0.86 -7.09
N VAL A 110 5.11 -0.63 -5.89
CA VAL A 110 4.68 -1.29 -4.65
C VAL A 110 3.23 -0.97 -4.28
N TYR A 111 2.68 0.16 -4.73
CA TYR A 111 1.27 0.53 -4.49
C TYR A 111 0.28 -0.20 -5.40
N LEU A 112 0.74 -0.69 -6.56
CA LEU A 112 -0.14 -1.24 -7.60
C LEU A 112 -0.99 -2.43 -7.15
N PRO A 113 -0.50 -3.41 -6.37
CA PRO A 113 -1.32 -4.54 -5.94
C PRO A 113 -2.56 -4.13 -5.15
N ASN A 114 -2.42 -3.21 -4.19
CA ASN A 114 -3.55 -2.73 -3.38
C ASN A 114 -4.44 -1.76 -4.17
N LEU A 115 -3.89 -0.95 -5.08
CA LEU A 115 -4.70 -0.12 -5.99
C LEU A 115 -5.56 -0.96 -6.95
N LEU A 116 -4.99 -2.03 -7.51
CA LEU A 116 -5.73 -2.99 -8.35
C LEU A 116 -6.82 -3.69 -7.54
N SER A 117 -6.50 -4.08 -6.31
CA SER A 117 -7.47 -4.67 -5.40
C SER A 117 -8.64 -3.72 -5.12
N LEU A 118 -8.37 -2.46 -4.79
CA LEU A 118 -9.40 -1.42 -4.61
C LEU A 118 -10.27 -1.25 -5.85
N TYR A 119 -9.65 -1.19 -7.03
CA TYR A 119 -10.38 -1.12 -8.29
C TYR A 119 -11.36 -2.29 -8.44
N LEU A 120 -10.90 -3.53 -8.23
CA LEU A 120 -11.72 -4.73 -8.40
C LEU A 120 -12.85 -4.82 -7.36
N ILE A 121 -12.54 -4.52 -6.10
CA ILE A 121 -13.49 -4.56 -4.98
C ILE A 121 -14.55 -3.47 -5.13
N ALA A 122 -14.17 -2.27 -5.54
CA ALA A 122 -15.11 -1.19 -5.79
C ALA A 122 -16.08 -1.50 -6.95
N HIS A 123 -15.66 -2.36 -7.88
CA HIS A 123 -16.52 -2.92 -8.92
C HIS A 123 -17.30 -4.18 -8.47
N GLY A 124 -17.26 -4.54 -7.17
CA GLY A 124 -17.99 -5.68 -6.63
C GLY A 124 -17.50 -7.04 -7.12
N ARG A 125 -16.27 -7.13 -7.67
CA ARG A 125 -15.76 -8.35 -8.28
C ARG A 125 -15.12 -9.26 -7.23
N LYS A 126 -15.53 -10.54 -7.16
CA LYS A 126 -14.96 -11.54 -6.23
C LYS A 126 -13.44 -11.74 -6.38
N VAL A 127 -12.90 -11.55 -7.58
CA VAL A 127 -11.45 -11.63 -7.82
C VAL A 127 -10.67 -10.58 -7.02
N GLY A 128 -11.31 -9.47 -6.62
CA GLY A 128 -10.71 -8.49 -5.72
C GLY A 128 -10.41 -9.04 -4.32
N ILE A 129 -11.11 -10.08 -3.86
CA ILE A 129 -10.80 -10.73 -2.57
C ILE A 129 -9.43 -11.40 -2.67
N TRP A 130 -9.22 -12.17 -3.75
CA TRP A 130 -7.93 -12.80 -4.03
C TRP A 130 -6.82 -11.77 -4.24
N ALA A 131 -7.11 -10.67 -4.94
CA ALA A 131 -6.17 -9.57 -5.09
C ALA A 131 -5.75 -8.97 -3.74
N THR A 132 -6.70 -8.78 -2.81
CA THR A 132 -6.41 -8.30 -1.43
C THR A 132 -5.55 -9.29 -0.65
N LEU A 133 -5.89 -10.58 -0.74
CA LEU A 133 -5.15 -11.63 -0.03
C LEU A 133 -3.70 -11.69 -0.51
N ILE A 134 -3.52 -11.73 -1.83
CA ILE A 134 -2.20 -11.83 -2.46
C ILE A 134 -1.41 -10.55 -2.21
N SER A 135 -2.03 -9.37 -2.29
CA SER A 135 -1.32 -8.10 -2.03
C SER A 135 -0.79 -8.03 -0.61
N GLY A 136 -1.60 -8.40 0.40
CA GLY A 136 -1.16 -8.42 1.80
C GLY A 136 0.07 -9.30 2.03
N LEU A 137 0.03 -10.55 1.55
CA LEU A 137 1.15 -11.49 1.68
C LEU A 137 2.38 -11.06 0.87
N LEU A 138 2.17 -10.59 -0.36
CA LEU A 138 3.25 -10.16 -1.24
C LEU A 138 3.99 -8.96 -0.65
N ILE A 139 3.29 -7.92 -0.21
CA ILE A 139 3.92 -6.72 0.33
C ILE A 139 4.61 -7.02 1.65
N GLY A 140 3.91 -7.65 2.61
CA GLY A 140 4.51 -8.00 3.91
C GLY A 140 5.73 -8.91 3.76
N GLY A 141 5.63 -9.95 2.91
CA GLY A 141 6.71 -10.88 2.66
C GLY A 141 7.91 -10.25 1.93
N LEU A 142 7.67 -9.44 0.91
CA LEU A 142 8.75 -8.78 0.16
C LEU A 142 9.50 -7.74 1.01
N PHE A 143 8.79 -7.01 1.87
CA PHE A 143 9.42 -6.02 2.76
C PHE A 143 10.29 -6.73 3.80
N LEU A 144 9.78 -7.78 4.44
CA LEU A 144 10.58 -8.63 5.33
C LEU A 144 11.81 -9.19 4.60
N LYS A 145 11.62 -9.73 3.39
CA LYS A 145 12.72 -10.27 2.61
C LYS A 145 13.79 -9.21 2.35
N LEU A 146 13.40 -8.06 1.80
CA LEU A 146 14.34 -7.02 1.42
C LEU A 146 15.13 -6.53 2.63
N HIS A 147 14.44 -6.22 3.72
CA HIS A 147 15.06 -5.56 4.87
C HIS A 147 15.77 -6.51 5.82
N LEU A 148 15.37 -7.78 5.90
CA LEU A 148 16.09 -8.78 6.70
C LEU A 148 17.24 -9.43 5.94
N LEU A 149 17.07 -9.67 4.63
CA LEU A 149 17.98 -10.53 3.85
C LEU A 149 18.72 -9.78 2.74
N GLY A 150 18.41 -8.50 2.51
CA GLY A 150 18.96 -7.71 1.41
C GLY A 150 18.28 -7.99 0.06
N ALA A 151 18.69 -7.24 -0.95
CA ALA A 151 18.11 -7.32 -2.29
C ALA A 151 18.71 -8.46 -3.12
N TRP A 152 17.89 -9.05 -4.01
CA TRP A 152 18.39 -9.93 -5.06
C TRP A 152 18.83 -9.14 -6.30
N LEU A 153 18.08 -8.07 -6.61
CA LEU A 153 18.36 -7.15 -7.70
C LEU A 153 18.80 -5.82 -7.09
N PRO A 154 19.97 -5.27 -7.45
CA PRO A 154 20.57 -4.12 -6.77
C PRO A 154 19.95 -2.78 -7.17
N VAL A 155 18.62 -2.66 -7.15
CA VAL A 155 17.86 -1.49 -7.60
C VAL A 155 17.33 -0.62 -6.46
N TRP A 156 17.66 -0.97 -5.21
CA TRP A 156 17.10 -0.38 -3.99
C TRP A 156 18.05 0.62 -3.30
N GLY A 157 19.11 1.08 -3.96
CA GLY A 157 20.08 2.01 -3.35
C GLY A 157 20.75 1.41 -2.08
N PRO A 158 20.81 2.15 -0.96
CA PRO A 158 21.35 1.64 0.31
C PRO A 158 20.62 0.38 0.81
N TRP A 159 19.30 0.31 0.59
CA TRP A 159 18.43 -0.81 0.98
C TRP A 159 18.65 -2.09 0.17
N ASN A 160 19.64 -2.10 -0.72
CA ASN A 160 20.19 -3.35 -1.23
C ASN A 160 20.82 -4.20 -0.11
N GLN A 161 21.31 -3.54 0.96
CA GLN A 161 21.81 -4.18 2.17
C GLN A 161 20.68 -4.37 3.19
N SER A 162 20.82 -5.37 4.06
CA SER A 162 19.85 -5.60 5.14
C SER A 162 19.93 -4.52 6.22
N PHE A 163 18.86 -4.36 6.99
CA PHE A 163 18.78 -3.48 8.15
C PHE A 163 19.87 -3.75 9.19
N PHE A 164 20.33 -4.99 9.32
CA PHE A 164 21.44 -5.35 10.20
C PHE A 164 22.76 -4.69 9.76
N VAL A 165 23.02 -4.69 8.45
CA VAL A 165 24.22 -4.07 7.87
C VAL A 165 24.10 -2.54 7.92
N LEU A 166 22.93 -2.01 7.57
CA LEU A 166 22.64 -0.58 7.57
C LEU A 166 22.57 0.03 8.97
N ARG A 167 22.44 -0.80 10.01
CA ARG A 167 22.32 -0.39 11.43
C ARG A 167 21.23 0.66 11.63
N VAL A 168 20.07 0.42 11.02
CA VAL A 168 18.91 1.30 11.15
C VAL A 168 18.45 1.38 12.61
N ASP A 169 17.79 2.47 12.96
CA ASP A 169 17.30 2.70 14.31
C ASP A 169 16.02 1.91 14.65
N VAL A 170 15.62 2.01 15.92
CA VAL A 170 14.44 1.32 16.46
C VAL A 170 13.13 1.69 15.77
N ILE A 171 13.00 2.92 15.24
CA ILE A 171 11.79 3.37 14.55
C ILE A 171 11.62 2.56 13.26
N SER A 172 12.72 2.41 12.50
CA SER A 172 12.74 1.65 11.25
C SER A 172 12.35 0.18 11.46
N TRP A 173 12.81 -0.42 12.57
CA TRP A 173 12.43 -1.78 12.95
C TRP A 173 10.94 -1.91 13.26
N TRP A 174 10.36 -0.97 14.01
CA TRP A 174 8.93 -0.99 14.30
C TRP A 174 8.08 -0.82 13.05
N ILE A 175 8.49 0.06 12.14
CA ILE A 175 7.81 0.25 10.86
C ILE A 175 7.83 -1.05 10.04
N LEU A 176 8.96 -1.76 9.97
CA LEU A 176 9.02 -3.07 9.31
C LEU A 176 8.07 -4.09 9.94
N VAL A 177 8.03 -4.18 11.27
CA VAL A 177 7.12 -5.09 11.99
C VAL A 177 5.66 -4.76 11.70
N ILE A 178 5.29 -3.47 11.79
CA ILE A 178 3.93 -3.01 11.51
C ILE A 178 3.54 -3.35 10.07
N THR A 179 4.43 -3.11 9.10
CA THR A 179 4.15 -3.42 7.69
C THR A 179 3.96 -4.92 7.45
N ALA A 180 4.78 -5.75 8.08
CA ALA A 180 4.63 -7.20 8.00
C ALA A 180 3.30 -7.68 8.61
N LEU A 181 2.97 -7.20 9.83
CA LEU A 181 1.73 -7.56 10.52
C LEU A 181 0.49 -7.07 9.77
N ALA A 182 0.53 -5.86 9.21
CA ALA A 182 -0.53 -5.33 8.36
C ALA A 182 -0.76 -6.25 7.15
N GLY A 183 0.30 -6.64 6.45
CA GLY A 183 0.21 -7.57 5.32
C GLY A 183 -0.49 -8.89 5.67
N VAL A 184 -0.12 -9.50 6.81
CA VAL A 184 -0.75 -10.73 7.30
C VAL A 184 -2.21 -10.52 7.69
N LEU A 185 -2.51 -9.46 8.46
CA LEU A 185 -3.87 -9.17 8.93
C LEU A 185 -4.83 -8.95 7.76
N ILE A 186 -4.41 -8.22 6.74
CA ILE A 186 -5.20 -7.96 5.53
C ILE A 186 -5.47 -9.25 4.77
N ALA A 187 -4.49 -10.14 4.66
CA ALA A 187 -4.65 -11.44 4.03
C ALA A 187 -5.65 -12.33 4.79
N LEU A 188 -5.60 -12.32 6.13
CA LEU A 188 -6.54 -13.05 6.97
C LEU A 188 -7.98 -12.52 6.82
N ILE A 189 -8.17 -11.19 6.85
CA ILE A 189 -9.49 -10.57 6.64
C ILE A 189 -10.04 -10.92 5.25
N ALA A 190 -9.19 -10.90 4.22
CA ALA A 190 -9.61 -11.31 2.88
C ALA A 190 -10.01 -12.79 2.83
N ALA A 191 -9.29 -13.67 3.52
CA ALA A 191 -9.62 -15.10 3.62
C ALA A 191 -10.94 -15.35 4.37
N GLU A 192 -11.22 -14.59 5.43
CA GLU A 192 -12.48 -14.63 6.16
C GLU A 192 -13.65 -14.23 5.26
N VAL A 193 -13.56 -13.05 4.61
CA VAL A 193 -14.59 -12.57 3.66
C VAL A 193 -14.79 -13.58 2.52
N TYR A 194 -13.70 -14.21 2.04
CA TYR A 194 -13.81 -15.27 1.05
C TYR A 194 -14.64 -16.45 1.57
N GLY A 195 -14.39 -16.92 2.79
CA GLY A 195 -15.17 -17.97 3.44
C GLY A 195 -16.65 -17.62 3.53
N GLU A 196 -16.99 -16.41 3.97
CA GLU A 196 -18.37 -15.93 4.05
C GLU A 196 -19.08 -15.88 2.68
N THR A 197 -18.35 -15.58 1.60
CA THR A 197 -18.94 -15.57 0.25
C THR A 197 -19.18 -16.97 -0.32
N ARG A 198 -18.61 -18.00 0.31
CA ARG A 198 -18.81 -19.42 -0.03
C ARG A 198 -19.81 -20.13 0.87
N ALA A 199 -19.94 -19.69 2.13
CA ALA A 199 -20.94 -20.18 3.07
C ALA A 199 -22.35 -19.77 2.60
N LYS A 200 -22.94 -20.59 1.73
CA LYS A 200 -24.38 -20.60 1.49
C LYS A 200 -25.03 -21.25 2.71
N ILE A 201 -25.88 -20.50 3.42
CA ILE A 201 -27.00 -21.08 4.17
C ILE A 201 -28.12 -21.30 3.15
#